data_AF-A0A9J5YMZ3-F1
#
_entry.id   AF-A0A9J5YMZ3-F1
#
_cell.length_a   1.000
_cell.length_b   1.000
_cell.length_c   1.000
_cell.angle_alpha   90.00
_cell.angle_beta   90.00
_cell.angle_gamma   90.00
#
_symmetry.space_group_name_H-M   'P 1'
#
loop_
_entity.id
_entity.type
_entity.pdbx_description
1 polymer ?
#
loop_
_entity_poly.entity_id
_entity_poly.type
_entity_poly.pdbx_seq_one_letter_code
_entity_poly.pdbx_strand_id
1 'polypeptide(L)' 'MMTKVLKMTSIIGDTFDAYATFDELVTFNDAIQRWDANATESIPPYMRLVYQALLDIYSEMEQVLSKDGKLDRVYYAKYE' A
#
# COMPACT_ATOMS: atom_id res chain seq x y z
N MET A 1 6.83 0.32 13.25
CA MET A 1 5.96 0.84 12.18
C MET A 1 6.76 1.51 11.08
N MET A 2 7.50 2.59 11.35
CA MET A 2 8.26 3.33 10.33
C MET A 2 9.18 2.49 9.43
N THR A 3 9.96 1.56 9.99
CA THR A 3 10.81 0.65 9.19
C THR A 3 10.02 -0.21 8.20
N LYS A 4 8.82 -0.67 8.57
CA LYS A 4 7.95 -1.46 7.67
C LYS A 4 7.47 -0.59 6.51
N VAL A 5 7.01 0.62 6.81
CA VAL A 5 6.58 1.60 5.80
C VAL A 5 7.70 1.93 4.82
N LEU A 6 8.90 2.28 5.31
CA LEU A 6 10.04 2.62 4.46
C LEU A 6 10.44 1.47 3.52
N LYS A 7 10.46 0.23 4.04
CA LYS A 7 10.73 -0.94 3.20
C LYS A 7 9.64 -1.16 2.15
N MET A 8 8.38 -0.98 2.53
CA MET A 8 7.26 -1.11 1.60
C MET A 8 7.31 -0.06 0.48
N THR A 9 7.64 1.19 0.81
CA THR A 9 7.86 2.27 -0.17
C THR A 9 8.99 1.92 -1.14
N SER A 10 10.09 1.36 -0.65
CA SER A 10 11.19 0.89 -1.51
C SER A 10 10.74 -0.21 -2.47
N ILE A 11 9.99 -1.22 -1.98
CA ILE A 11 9.48 -2.32 -2.81
C ILE A 11 8.52 -1.79 -3.88
N ILE A 12 7.66 -0.83 -3.53
CA ILE A 12 6.78 -0.15 -4.50
C ILE A 12 7.64 0.56 -5.53
N GLY A 13 8.64 1.35 -5.13
CA GLY A 13 9.58 2.00 -6.04
C GLY A 13 10.22 1.03 -7.03
N ASP A 14 10.77 -0.08 -6.54
CA ASP A 14 11.36 -1.14 -7.38
C ASP A 14 10.32 -1.76 -8.34
N THR A 15 9.06 -1.84 -7.93
CA THR A 15 7.95 -2.34 -8.78
C THR A 15 7.66 -1.39 -9.94
N PHE A 16 7.74 -0.07 -9.70
CA PHE A 16 7.57 0.96 -10.73
C PHE A 16 8.78 1.07 -11.68
N ASP A 17 10.00 0.84 -11.18
CA ASP A 17 11.25 0.92 -11.95
C ASP A 17 11.60 -0.38 -12.70
N ALA A 18 10.91 -1.48 -12.40
CA ALA A 18 11.07 -2.76 -13.08
C ALA A 18 10.39 -2.79 -14.48
N TYR A 19 10.22 -3.99 -15.04
CA TYR A 19 9.71 -4.21 -16.39
C TYR A 19 8.17 -4.10 -16.53
N ALA A 20 7.49 -3.39 -15.62
CA ALA A 20 6.04 -3.21 -15.70
C ALA A 20 5.66 -2.35 -16.91
N THR A 21 4.54 -2.67 -17.55
CA THR A 21 3.99 -1.81 -18.60
C THR A 21 3.28 -0.60 -17.98
N PHE A 22 3.19 0.50 -18.73
CA PHE A 22 2.51 1.70 -18.24
C PHE A 22 1.07 1.43 -17.80
N ASP A 23 0.31 0.63 -18.56
CA ASP A 23 -1.08 0.30 -18.24
C ASP A 23 -1.20 -0.50 -16.93
N GLU A 24 -0.27 -1.42 -16.67
CA GLU A 24 -0.21 -2.15 -15.40
C GLU A 24 0.08 -1.19 -14.23
N LEU A 25 1.01 -0.25 -14.40
CA LEU A 25 1.34 0.75 -13.39
C LEU A 25 0.17 1.69 -13.10
N VAL A 26 -0.63 2.06 -14.11
CA VAL A 26 -1.85 2.86 -13.92
C VAL A 26 -2.84 2.11 -13.03
N THR A 27 -3.12 0.84 -13.33
CA THR A 27 -4.05 0.03 -12.51
C THR A 27 -3.56 -0.16 -11.08
N PHE A 28 -2.24 -0.36 -10.91
CA PHE A 28 -1.63 -0.51 -9.59
C PHE A 28 -1.68 0.80 -8.78
N ASN A 29 -1.35 1.92 -9.41
CA ASN A 29 -1.46 3.24 -8.79
C ASN A 29 -2.91 3.55 -8.36
N ASP A 30 -3.88 3.29 -9.23
CA ASP A 30 -5.30 3.49 -8.93
C ASP A 30 -5.75 2.65 -7.73
N ALA A 31 -5.26 1.41 -7.61
CA ALA A 31 -5.55 0.58 -6.44
C ALA A 31 -4.93 1.15 -5.15
N ILE A 32 -3.71 1.69 -5.20
CA ILE A 32 -3.06 2.36 -4.05
C ILE A 32 -3.87 3.57 -3.62
N GLN A 33 -4.32 4.41 -4.56
CA GLN A 33 -5.14 5.60 -4.25
C GLN A 33 -6.48 5.26 -3.60
N ARG A 34 -7.07 4.10 -3.95
CA ARG A 34 -8.36 3.65 -3.40
C ARG A 34 -8.26 3.05 -1.99
N TRP A 35 -7.10 2.51 -1.61
CA TRP A 35 -6.92 1.80 -0.33
C TRP A 35 -7.99 0.71 -0.06
N ASP A 36 -8.47 0.02 -1.10
CA ASP A 36 -9.56 -0.97 -1.03
C ASP A 36 -9.02 -2.38 -1.34
N ALA A 37 -9.20 -3.32 -0.41
CA ALA A 37 -8.81 -4.72 -0.59
C ALA A 37 -9.43 -5.37 -1.84
N ASN A 38 -10.62 -4.93 -2.25
CA ASN A 38 -11.28 -5.43 -3.45
C ASN A 38 -10.59 -4.98 -4.76
N ALA A 39 -9.75 -3.93 -4.71
CA ALA A 39 -9.00 -3.47 -5.88
C ALA A 39 -7.94 -4.49 -6.35
N THR A 40 -7.58 -5.46 -5.51
CA THR A 40 -6.59 -6.52 -5.82
C THR A 40 -6.93 -7.31 -7.08
N GLU A 41 -8.20 -7.47 -7.42
CA GLU A 41 -8.64 -8.19 -8.63
C GLU A 41 -8.26 -7.44 -9.92
N SER A 42 -8.18 -6.12 -9.85
CA SER A 42 -7.86 -5.24 -10.99
C SER A 42 -6.35 -5.10 -11.27
N ILE A 43 -5.51 -5.65 -10.40
CA ILE A 43 -4.05 -5.55 -10.46
C ILE A 43 -3.45 -6.86 -11.04
N PRO A 44 -2.34 -6.79 -11.81
CA PRO A 44 -1.60 -7.96 -12.26
C PRO A 44 -1.19 -8.91 -11.12
N PRO A 45 -1.23 -10.24 -11.33
CA PRO A 45 -0.97 -11.22 -10.27
C PRO A 45 0.33 -11.04 -9.50
N TYR A 46 1.40 -10.60 -10.16
CA TYR A 46 2.72 -10.42 -9.55
C TYR A 46 2.79 -9.19 -8.61
N MET A 47 1.95 -8.18 -8.83
CA MET A 47 1.85 -6.97 -7.99
C MET A 47 0.87 -7.15 -6.81
N ARG A 48 -0.03 -8.15 -6.86
CA ARG A 48 -1.03 -8.38 -5.80
C ARG A 48 -0.40 -8.62 -4.44
N LEU A 49 0.73 -9.34 -4.39
CA LEU A 49 1.44 -9.58 -3.13
C LEU A 49 1.96 -8.28 -2.51
N VAL A 50 2.51 -7.39 -3.35
CA VAL A 50 2.99 -6.06 -2.95
C VAL A 50 1.83 -5.22 -2.41
N TYR A 51 0.69 -5.23 -3.11
CA TYR A 51 -0.51 -4.51 -2.68
C TYR A 51 -1.07 -5.04 -1.36
N GLN A 52 -1.21 -6.35 -1.21
CA GLN A 52 -1.71 -6.96 0.02
C GLN A 52 -0.81 -6.64 1.21
N ALA A 53 0.51 -6.74 1.03
CA ALA A 53 1.47 -6.40 2.08
C ALA A 53 1.38 -4.93 2.50
N LEU A 54 1.14 -4.01 1.56
CA LEU A 54 0.88 -2.60 1.85
C LEU A 54 -0.37 -2.45 2.75
N LEU A 55 -1.49 -3.07 2.37
CA LEU A 55 -2.73 -2.99 3.15
C LEU A 55 -2.56 -3.58 4.56
N ASP A 56 -1.86 -4.72 4.67
CA ASP A 56 -1.63 -5.39 5.95
C ASP A 56 -0.79 -4.53 6.89
N ILE A 57 0.25 -3.86 6.39
CA ILE A 57 1.10 -2.95 7.19
C ILE A 57 0.28 -1.80 7.76
N TYR A 58 -0.61 -1.20 6.96
CA TYR A 58 -1.45 -0.09 7.42
C TYR A 58 -2.57 -0.57 8.35
N SER A 59 -3.16 -1.74 8.11
CA SER A 59 -4.12 -2.37 9.04
C SER A 59 -3.47 -2.66 10.41
N GLU A 60 -2.24 -3.19 10.42
CA GLU A 60 -1.46 -3.36 11.65
C GLU A 60 -1.22 -2.01 12.35
N MET A 61 -0.90 -0.96 11.59
CA MET A 61 -0.71 0.39 12.14
C MET A 61 -1.98 0.93 12.80
N GLU A 62 -3.14 0.75 12.18
CA GLU A 62 -4.45 1.12 12.74
C GLU A 62 -4.74 0.37 14.06
N GLN A 63 -4.47 -0.94 14.08
CA GLN A 63 -4.64 -1.75 15.29
C GLN A 63 -3.72 -1.31 16.44
N VAL A 64 -2.49 -0.90 16.13
CA VAL A 64 -1.53 -0.41 17.14
C VAL A 64 -1.94 0.96 17.66
N LEU A 65 -2.31 1.90 16.78
CA LEU A 65 -2.60 3.28 17.15
C LEU A 65 -4.02 3.49 17.70
N SER A 66 -4.97 2.61 17.38
CA SER A 66 -6.32 2.65 17.97
C SER A 66 -6.30 2.49 19.49
N LYS A 67 -5.37 1.68 20.02
CA LYS A 67 -5.18 1.48 21.47
C LYS A 67 -4.78 2.78 22.20
N ASP A 68 -4.15 3.69 21.48
CA ASP A 68 -3.67 4.98 21.97
C ASP A 68 -4.61 6.15 21.61
N GLY A 69 -5.72 5.89 20.90
CA GLY A 69 -6.61 6.92 20.39
C GLY A 69 -5.99 7.81 19.29
N LYS A 70 -5.02 7.30 18.53
CA LYS A 70 -4.22 8.06 17.53
C LYS A 70 -4.47 7.62 16.07
N LEU A 71 -5.69 7.16 15.76
CA LEU A 71 -6.05 6.66 14.42
C LEU A 71 -5.97 7.74 13.34
N ASP A 72 -6.21 9.00 13.70
CA ASP A 72 -6.04 10.17 12.83
C ASP A 72 -4.66 10.20 12.16
N ARG A 73 -3.61 9.74 12.85
CA ARG A 73 -2.25 9.70 12.29
C ARG A 73 -2.09 8.73 11.13
N VAL A 74 -2.89 7.65 11.08
CA VAL A 74 -2.86 6.72 9.95
C VAL A 74 -3.51 7.35 8.73
N TYR A 75 -4.56 8.14 8.92
CA TYR A 75 -5.18 8.89 7.83
C TYR A 75 -4.16 9.80 7.16
N TYR A 76 -3.41 10.59 7.94
CA TYR A 76 -2.34 11.43 7.41
C TYR A 76 -1.27 10.61 6.68
N ALA A 77 -0.81 9.50 7.25
CA ALA A 77 0.19 8.64 6.60
C ALA A 77 -0.29 8.00 5.27
N LYS A 78 -1.60 7.87 5.03
CA LYS A 78 -2.17 7.29 3.81
C LYS A 78 -2.37 8.31 2.68
N TYR A 79 -2.63 9.57 3.03
CA TYR A 79 -3.14 10.58 2.09
C TYR A 79 -2.31 11.87 1.99
N GLU A 80 -1.36 12.10 2.90
CA GLU A 80 -0.38 13.21 2.81
C GLU A 80 1.02 12.69 2.44
#